data_AF-A0AAV0MR47-F1
#
_entry.id   AF-A0AAV0MR47-F1
#
_cell.length_a   1.000
_cell.length_b   1.000
_cell.length_c   1.000
_cell.angle_alpha   90.00
_cell.angle_beta   90.00
_cell.angle_gamma   90.00
#
_symmetry.space_group_name_H-M   'P 1'
#
loop_
_entity.id
_entity.type
_entity.pdbx_description
1 polymer ?
#
loop_
_entity_poly.entity_id
_entity_poly.type
_entity_poly.pdbx_seq_one_letter_code
_entity_poly.pdbx_strand_id
1 'polypeptide(L)'
;KHAHLILLELLKKGDPESEKKIGSSGVESFQVRIHPAYDSDLRSFYFVRGDGSMEDFCFIKCVDHIFPLTEKFKEQCVGPCSCHHEEDGEGGVTLGWLKFQSSTQMFSYFGSLNQLCPYESPITDPVIQTVVLALLKKGDPEWEKKVGSGGGLQSVHIRMPTVGSYPAYFVVRNDGSMVPFCFWTCIDNLIPLPNDYKNRCAAGAGLKSF
;
A
#
# COMPACT_ATOMS: atom_id res chain seq x y z
N LYS A 1 12.08 -18.59 5.02
CA LYS A 1 12.48 -19.00 6.39
C LYS A 1 12.35 -17.85 7.40
N HIS A 2 13.01 -16.70 7.20
CA HIS A 2 12.93 -15.57 8.15
C HIS A 2 11.51 -15.06 8.44
N ALA A 3 10.68 -14.86 7.40
CA ALA A 3 9.30 -14.39 7.57
C ALA A 3 8.45 -15.32 8.46
N HIS A 4 8.63 -16.64 8.36
CA HIS A 4 7.89 -17.61 9.19
C HIS A 4 8.23 -17.46 10.68
N LEU A 5 9.51 -17.31 11.02
CA LEU A 5 9.94 -17.14 12.41
C LEU A 5 9.42 -15.83 13.00
N ILE A 6 9.46 -14.75 12.21
CA ILE A 6 8.97 -13.43 12.64
C ILE A 6 7.45 -13.48 12.89
N LEU A 7 6.68 -14.06 11.96
CA LEU A 7 5.22 -14.15 12.11
C LEU A 7 4.82 -15.07 13.26
N LEU A 8 5.55 -16.17 13.48
CA LEU A 8 5.32 -17.06 14.61
C LEU A 8 5.59 -16.38 15.96
N GLU A 9 6.69 -15.64 16.05
CA GLU A 9 7.05 -14.89 17.25
C GLU A 9 6.05 -13.75 17.53
N LEU A 10 5.65 -13.04 16.48
CA LEU A 10 4.63 -12.00 16.54
C LEU A 10 3.28 -12.55 17.01
N LEU A 11 2.85 -13.69 16.47
CA LEU A 11 1.60 -14.34 16.88
C LEU A 11 1.66 -14.72 18.37
N LYS A 12 2.73 -15.41 18.80
CA LYS A 12 2.89 -15.87 20.19
C LYS A 12 2.92 -14.73 21.21
N LYS A 13 3.52 -13.60 20.86
CA LYS A 13 3.67 -12.45 21.76
C LYS A 13 2.54 -11.44 21.66
N GLY A 14 1.94 -11.32 20.49
CA GLY A 14 1.01 -10.26 20.16
C GLY A 14 -0.47 -10.66 20.24
N ASP A 15 -0.79 -11.94 20.06
CA ASP A 15 -2.16 -12.43 20.19
C ASP A 15 -2.35 -13.06 21.59
N PRO A 16 -3.20 -12.49 22.47
CA PRO A 16 -3.48 -13.04 23.81
C PRO A 16 -4.04 -14.46 23.79
N GLU A 17 -4.68 -14.88 22.69
CA GLU A 17 -5.24 -16.22 22.52
C GLU A 17 -4.33 -17.15 21.70
N SER A 18 -3.08 -16.73 21.42
CA SER A 18 -2.17 -17.47 20.53
C SER A 18 -1.95 -18.93 20.94
N GLU A 19 -1.79 -19.24 22.22
CA GLU A 19 -1.61 -20.62 22.68
C GLU A 19 -2.82 -21.50 22.34
N LYS A 20 -4.03 -20.97 22.55
CA LYS A 20 -5.29 -21.66 22.22
C LYS A 20 -5.45 -21.78 20.70
N LYS A 21 -5.14 -20.72 19.95
CA LYS A 21 -5.26 -20.68 18.50
C LYS A 21 -4.25 -21.59 17.82
N ILE A 22 -3.01 -21.69 18.30
CA ILE A 22 -1.98 -22.56 17.72
C ILE A 22 -2.31 -24.03 18.01
N GLY A 23 -2.76 -24.34 19.23
CA GLY A 23 -3.09 -25.71 19.62
C GLY A 23 -1.88 -26.65 19.66
N SER A 24 -2.13 -27.94 19.86
CA SER A 24 -1.09 -28.97 20.01
C SER A 24 -0.39 -29.35 18.70
N SER A 25 -1.04 -29.15 17.55
CA SER A 25 -0.51 -29.45 16.23
C SER A 25 0.52 -28.41 15.73
N GLY A 26 0.61 -27.26 16.40
CA GLY A 26 1.59 -26.21 16.07
C GLY A 26 1.29 -25.51 14.74
N VAL A 27 2.12 -24.53 14.39
CA VAL A 27 2.02 -23.81 13.11
C VAL A 27 2.91 -24.46 12.07
N GLU A 28 2.32 -24.91 10.96
CA GLU A 28 3.02 -25.48 9.82
C GLU A 28 3.44 -24.39 8.82
N SER A 29 2.52 -23.50 8.46
CA SER A 29 2.78 -22.45 7.47
C SER A 29 1.95 -21.19 7.70
N PHE A 30 2.33 -20.10 7.04
CA PHE A 30 1.57 -18.86 7.03
C PHE A 30 1.10 -18.57 5.61
N GLN A 31 -0.10 -18.02 5.48
CA GLN A 31 -0.68 -17.60 4.23
C GLN A 31 -1.27 -16.21 4.38
N VAL A 32 -1.12 -15.38 3.35
CA VAL A 32 -1.85 -14.12 3.27
C VAL A 32 -3.03 -14.38 2.36
N ARG A 33 -4.25 -14.23 2.88
CA ARG A 33 -5.46 -14.42 2.09
C ARG A 33 -6.29 -13.15 2.09
N ILE A 34 -7.01 -12.98 1.00
CA ILE A 34 -8.07 -11.98 0.90
C ILE A 34 -9.26 -12.58 1.66
N HIS A 35 -9.81 -11.83 2.61
CA HIS A 35 -10.98 -12.29 3.36
C HIS A 35 -12.17 -12.44 2.40
N PRO A 36 -12.85 -13.61 2.36
CA PRO A 36 -13.88 -13.89 1.35
C PRO A 36 -15.15 -13.04 1.50
N ALA A 37 -15.33 -12.34 2.63
CA ALA A 37 -16.50 -11.51 2.91
C ALA A 37 -16.27 -9.98 2.77
N TYR A 38 -15.08 -9.55 2.32
CA TYR A 38 -14.81 -8.13 2.06
C TYR A 38 -14.27 -8.00 0.63
N ASP A 39 -14.99 -7.38 -0.32
CA ASP A 39 -14.52 -7.10 -1.70
C ASP A 39 -13.36 -6.08 -1.80
N SER A 40 -12.76 -5.74 -0.66
CA SER A 40 -11.73 -4.72 -0.54
C SER A 40 -10.57 -5.25 0.31
N ASP A 41 -9.48 -5.63 -0.37
CA ASP A 41 -8.05 -5.55 -0.02
C ASP A 41 -7.55 -5.78 1.42
N LEU A 42 -8.38 -6.24 2.36
CA LEU A 42 -7.99 -6.63 3.69
C LEU A 42 -7.32 -8.00 3.61
N ARG A 43 -6.00 -7.96 3.49
CA ARG A 43 -5.14 -9.14 3.53
C ARG A 43 -5.02 -9.58 4.98
N SER A 44 -5.76 -10.63 5.33
CA SER A 44 -5.63 -11.27 6.63
C SER A 44 -4.49 -12.26 6.61
N PHE A 45 -3.70 -12.27 7.69
CA PHE A 45 -2.69 -13.29 7.89
C PHE A 45 -3.37 -14.52 8.49
N TYR A 46 -3.24 -15.63 7.78
CA TYR A 46 -3.67 -16.93 8.25
C TYR A 46 -2.45 -17.76 8.60
N PHE A 47 -2.59 -18.63 9.59
CA PHE A 47 -1.66 -19.73 9.79
C PHE A 47 -2.37 -21.06 9.61
N VAL A 48 -1.65 -22.02 9.03
CA VAL A 48 -2.10 -23.41 8.85
C VAL A 48 -1.46 -24.23 9.96
N ARG A 49 -2.28 -25.00 10.67
CA ARG A 49 -1.82 -25.93 11.71
C ARG A 49 -1.31 -27.23 11.07
N GLY A 50 -0.55 -28.02 11.82
CA GLY A 50 -0.06 -29.33 11.34
C GLY A 50 -1.15 -30.37 11.01
N ASP A 51 -2.40 -30.12 11.42
CA ASP A 51 -3.58 -30.93 11.05
C ASP A 51 -4.31 -30.39 9.80
N GLY A 52 -3.79 -29.34 9.16
CA GLY A 52 -4.36 -28.71 7.97
C GLY A 52 -5.48 -27.69 8.25
N SER A 53 -5.92 -27.53 9.51
CA SER A 53 -6.86 -26.48 9.88
C SER A 53 -6.20 -25.09 9.83
N MET A 54 -7.02 -24.04 9.74
CA MET A 54 -6.54 -22.68 9.54
C MET A 54 -7.20 -21.71 10.51
N GLU A 55 -6.46 -20.67 10.89
CA GLU A 55 -6.95 -19.53 11.69
C GLU A 55 -6.35 -18.24 11.18
N ASP A 56 -7.05 -17.13 11.41
CA ASP A 56 -6.54 -15.79 11.17
C ASP A 56 -5.95 -15.14 12.43
N PHE A 57 -5.05 -14.20 12.20
CA PHE A 57 -4.61 -13.24 13.21
C PHE A 57 -4.39 -11.87 12.59
N CYS A 58 -4.57 -10.84 13.41
CA CYS A 58 -4.37 -9.47 12.98
C CYS A 58 -2.94 -9.02 13.29
N PHE A 59 -2.13 -8.83 12.25
CA PHE A 59 -0.76 -8.37 12.36
C PHE A 59 -0.65 -7.05 13.14
N ILE A 60 -1.47 -6.05 12.81
CA ILE A 60 -1.40 -4.73 13.45
C ILE A 60 -1.78 -4.81 14.93
N LYS A 61 -2.81 -5.60 15.30
CA LYS A 61 -3.15 -5.83 16.71
C LYS A 61 -2.01 -6.52 17.47
N CYS A 62 -1.35 -7.50 16.83
CA CYS A 62 -0.19 -8.16 17.44
C CYS A 62 0.97 -7.17 17.65
N VAL A 63 1.23 -6.29 16.68
CA VAL A 63 2.26 -5.26 16.82
C VAL A 63 1.88 -4.26 17.90
N ASP A 64 0.65 -3.76 17.93
CA ASP A 64 0.17 -2.79 18.94
C ASP A 64 0.27 -3.32 20.37
N HIS A 65 0.00 -4.62 20.55
CA HIS A 65 0.12 -5.26 21.86
C HIS A 65 1.59 -5.31 22.34
N ILE A 66 2.55 -5.57 21.44
CA ILE A 66 3.97 -5.65 21.80
C ILE A 66 4.62 -4.26 21.85
N PHE A 67 4.24 -3.39 20.92
CA PHE A 67 4.75 -2.04 20.70
C PHE A 67 3.56 -1.11 20.47
N PRO A 68 3.09 -0.41 21.51
CA PRO A 68 1.93 0.48 21.41
C PRO A 68 2.06 1.44 20.24
N LEU A 69 1.19 1.29 19.25
CA LEU A 69 1.18 2.09 18.04
C LEU A 69 0.46 3.41 18.31
N THR A 70 0.78 4.44 17.53
CA THR A 70 0.05 5.71 17.56
C THR A 70 -1.36 5.53 16.98
N GLU A 71 -2.34 6.32 17.41
CA GLU A 71 -3.74 6.24 16.96
C GLU A 71 -3.91 6.19 15.43
N LYS A 72 -3.06 6.91 14.68
CA LYS A 72 -3.02 6.89 13.21
C LYS A 72 -2.81 5.50 12.58
N PHE A 73 -2.09 4.60 13.26
CA PHE A 73 -1.87 3.21 12.80
C PHE A 73 -3.00 2.28 13.28
N LYS A 74 -3.66 2.61 14.39
CA LYS A 74 -4.83 1.88 14.90
C LYS A 74 -6.07 2.12 14.05
N GLU A 75 -6.18 3.28 13.40
CA GLU A 75 -7.24 3.59 12.43
C GLU A 75 -7.22 2.65 11.20
N GLN A 76 -6.09 2.02 10.89
CA GLN A 76 -6.02 0.95 9.87
C GLN A 76 -6.61 -0.38 10.34
N CYS A 77 -6.95 -0.50 11.63
CA CYS A 77 -7.67 -1.63 12.23
C CYS A 77 -9.17 -1.39 12.38
N VAL A 78 -9.75 -0.34 11.76
CA VAL A 78 -11.20 -0.11 11.78
C VAL A 78 -11.87 -1.07 10.79
N GLY A 79 -11.85 -2.33 11.18
CA GLY A 79 -12.57 -3.45 10.61
C GLY A 79 -12.59 -4.52 11.70
N PRO A 80 -13.75 -5.00 12.14
CA PRO A 80 -13.78 -6.03 13.16
C PRO A 80 -13.10 -7.28 12.62
N CYS A 81 -11.96 -7.67 13.21
CA CYS A 81 -11.51 -9.05 13.14
C CYS A 81 -12.52 -9.89 13.94
N SER A 82 -13.66 -10.13 13.31
CA SER A 82 -14.73 -11.05 13.67
C SER A 82 -15.76 -10.92 12.55
N CYS A 83 -15.82 -11.95 11.72
CA CYS A 83 -16.93 -12.32 10.84
C CYS A 83 -18.23 -11.49 11.02
N HIS A 84 -18.39 -10.41 10.25
CA HIS A 84 -19.70 -9.84 9.96
C HIS A 84 -19.74 -9.35 8.51
N HIS A 85 -20.67 -9.95 7.77
CA HIS A 85 -21.07 -9.62 6.41
C HIS A 85 -21.52 -8.16 6.34
N GLU A 86 -20.91 -7.36 5.46
CA GLU A 86 -21.54 -6.19 4.86
C GLU A 86 -21.11 -6.09 3.40
N GLU A 87 -22.08 -5.75 2.55
CA GLU A 87 -22.14 -5.97 1.11
C GLU A 87 -21.14 -5.16 0.27
N ASP A 88 -20.73 -5.77 -0.85
CA ASP A 88 -19.78 -5.26 -1.83
C ASP A 88 -20.37 -4.07 -2.60
N GLY A 89 -19.76 -2.89 -2.44
CA GLY A 89 -20.07 -1.69 -3.20
C GLY A 89 -19.41 -1.69 -4.58
N GLU A 90 -20.22 -1.59 -5.64
CA GLU A 90 -19.78 -1.46 -7.03
C GLU A 90 -19.22 -0.05 -7.29
N GLY A 91 -17.91 0.14 -7.16
CA GLY A 91 -17.25 1.42 -7.50
C GLY A 91 -15.86 1.60 -6.87
N GLY A 92 -14.80 1.30 -7.61
CA GLY A 92 -13.41 1.49 -7.16
C GLY A 92 -12.40 1.54 -8.32
N VAL A 93 -11.15 1.94 -8.01
CA VAL A 93 -10.04 2.04 -8.97
C VAL A 93 -9.05 0.90 -8.76
N THR A 94 -8.84 0.09 -9.79
CA THR A 94 -7.84 -0.97 -9.77
C THR A 94 -6.50 -0.50 -10.37
N LEU A 95 -5.40 -0.60 -9.63
CA LEU A 95 -4.04 -0.32 -10.09
C LEU A 95 -3.18 -1.59 -9.94
N GLY A 96 -2.85 -2.23 -11.07
CA GLY A 96 -2.26 -3.57 -11.03
C GLY A 96 -3.24 -4.55 -10.38
N TRP A 97 -2.87 -5.08 -9.22
CA TRP A 97 -3.69 -6.00 -8.42
C TRP A 97 -4.25 -5.38 -7.13
N LEU A 98 -4.10 -4.07 -6.94
CA LEU A 98 -4.71 -3.35 -5.80
C LEU A 98 -6.02 -2.70 -6.27
N LYS A 99 -7.07 -2.77 -5.44
CA LYS A 99 -8.38 -2.16 -5.68
C LYS A 99 -8.65 -1.12 -4.60
N PHE A 100 -8.65 0.14 -5.00
CA PHE A 100 -8.91 1.25 -4.11
C PHE A 100 -10.37 1.67 -4.16
N GLN A 101 -11.00 1.81 -3.01
CA GLN A 101 -12.41 2.22 -2.88
C GLN A 101 -12.58 3.75 -2.81
N SER A 102 -11.50 4.48 -2.55
CA SER A 102 -11.55 5.94 -2.45
C SER A 102 -10.22 6.62 -2.79
N SER A 103 -10.30 7.90 -3.12
CA SER A 103 -9.13 8.75 -3.35
C SER A 103 -8.27 8.95 -2.10
N THR A 104 -8.87 8.95 -0.90
CA THR A 104 -8.15 9.05 0.38
C THR A 104 -7.35 7.78 0.70
N GLN A 105 -7.87 6.60 0.34
CA GLN A 105 -7.15 5.34 0.46
C GLN A 105 -5.94 5.32 -0.47
N MET A 106 -6.13 5.72 -1.75
CA MET A 106 -5.02 5.88 -2.69
C MET A 106 -3.98 6.87 -2.15
N PHE A 107 -4.42 8.03 -1.67
CA PHE A 107 -3.52 9.08 -1.16
C PHE A 107 -2.66 8.59 -0.01
N SER A 108 -3.25 7.85 0.92
CA SER A 108 -2.55 7.28 2.07
C SER A 108 -1.53 6.22 1.66
N TYR A 109 -1.88 5.37 0.70
CA TYR A 109 -0.99 4.34 0.16
C TYR A 109 0.25 4.97 -0.50
N PHE A 110 0.06 5.86 -1.49
CA PHE A 110 1.17 6.49 -2.20
C PHE A 110 1.96 7.48 -1.32
N GLY A 111 1.30 8.09 -0.33
CA GLY A 111 1.98 8.90 0.69
C GLY A 111 2.86 8.08 1.64
N SER A 112 2.47 6.85 1.94
CA SER A 112 3.27 5.92 2.77
C SER A 112 4.47 5.37 1.99
N LEU A 113 4.28 5.04 0.70
CA LEU A 113 5.38 4.64 -0.19
C LEU A 113 6.49 5.69 -0.24
N ASN A 114 6.12 6.97 -0.24
CA ASN A 114 7.07 8.09 -0.19
C ASN A 114 7.95 8.13 1.07
N GLN A 115 7.51 7.54 2.18
CA GLN A 115 8.25 7.49 3.44
C GLN A 115 9.08 6.21 3.57
N LEU A 116 8.62 5.12 2.93
CA LEU A 116 9.21 3.79 3.05
C LEU A 116 10.29 3.50 2.01
N CYS A 117 10.18 4.08 0.81
CA CYS A 117 11.15 3.84 -0.25
C CYS A 117 12.43 4.65 0.00
N PRO A 118 13.62 4.03 -0.13
CA PRO A 118 14.89 4.74 0.01
C PRO A 118 15.00 5.84 -1.04
N TYR A 119 15.27 7.08 -0.58
CA TYR A 119 15.43 8.23 -1.44
C TYR A 119 16.56 8.01 -2.47
N GLU A 120 16.39 8.59 -3.66
CA GLU A 120 17.37 8.60 -4.77
C GLU A 120 17.56 7.25 -5.48
N SER A 121 17.15 6.15 -4.86
CA SER A 121 17.22 4.79 -5.40
C SER A 121 16.00 4.43 -6.26
N PRO A 122 16.15 3.51 -7.23
CA PRO A 122 15.00 2.94 -7.93
C PRO A 122 14.10 2.22 -6.94
N ILE A 123 12.79 2.28 -7.16
CA ILE A 123 11.85 1.35 -6.52
C ILE A 123 12.21 -0.03 -7.07
N THR A 124 12.81 -0.91 -6.26
CA THR A 124 13.27 -2.23 -6.74
C THR A 124 12.18 -3.30 -6.69
N ASP A 125 11.12 -3.06 -5.92
CA ASP A 125 10.00 -3.99 -5.81
C ASP A 125 9.12 -3.94 -7.09
N PRO A 126 9.05 -5.04 -7.87
CA PRO A 126 8.27 -5.08 -9.11
C PRO A 126 6.76 -4.90 -8.89
N VAL A 127 6.27 -5.23 -7.69
CA VAL A 127 4.89 -4.98 -7.25
C VAL A 127 4.62 -3.49 -7.21
N ILE A 128 5.46 -2.79 -6.46
CA ILE A 128 5.30 -1.35 -6.24
C ILE A 128 5.49 -0.61 -7.56
N GLN A 129 6.48 -1.01 -8.38
CA GLN A 129 6.65 -0.45 -9.72
C GLN A 129 5.37 -0.60 -10.57
N THR A 130 4.77 -1.79 -10.62
CA THR A 130 3.56 -2.04 -11.42
C THR A 130 2.39 -1.15 -10.99
N VAL A 131 2.19 -1.03 -9.68
CA VAL A 131 1.12 -0.19 -9.10
C VAL A 131 1.35 1.29 -9.42
N VAL A 132 2.58 1.78 -9.25
CA VAL A 132 2.93 3.19 -9.51
C VAL A 132 2.81 3.53 -11.00
N LEU A 133 3.23 2.63 -11.89
CA LEU A 133 3.05 2.80 -13.33
C LEU A 133 1.58 2.74 -13.75
N ALA A 134 0.78 1.87 -13.12
CA ALA A 134 -0.66 1.84 -13.35
C ALA A 134 -1.34 3.15 -12.90
N LEU A 135 -0.91 3.73 -11.78
CA LEU A 135 -1.39 5.05 -11.34
C LEU A 135 -1.08 6.11 -12.40
N LEU A 136 0.18 6.19 -12.84
CA LEU A 136 0.62 7.16 -13.84
C LEU A 136 -0.17 7.00 -15.14
N LYS A 137 -0.27 5.77 -15.66
CA LYS A 137 -0.94 5.48 -16.94
C LYS A 137 -2.42 5.85 -16.93
N LYS A 138 -3.12 5.63 -15.81
CA LYS A 138 -4.55 5.90 -15.71
C LYS A 138 -4.84 7.35 -15.30
N GLY A 139 -4.03 7.92 -14.42
CA GLY A 139 -4.28 9.21 -13.79
C GLY A 139 -3.60 10.40 -14.45
N ASP A 140 -2.66 10.19 -15.37
CA ASP A 140 -1.94 11.27 -16.06
C ASP A 140 -2.29 11.30 -17.55
N PRO A 141 -3.02 12.33 -18.03
CA PRO A 141 -3.37 12.47 -19.45
C PRO A 141 -2.15 12.54 -20.38
N GLU A 142 -0.98 12.91 -19.86
CA GLU A 142 0.26 13.03 -20.62
C GLU A 142 1.25 11.88 -20.33
N TRP A 143 0.79 10.76 -19.76
CA TRP A 143 1.67 9.66 -19.36
C TRP A 143 2.55 9.16 -20.50
N GLU A 144 2.04 9.09 -21.73
CA GLU A 144 2.80 8.65 -22.93
C GLU A 144 3.98 9.58 -23.20
N LYS A 145 3.79 10.90 -23.03
CA LYS A 145 4.89 11.86 -23.13
C LYS A 145 5.89 11.63 -22.01
N LYS A 146 5.45 11.30 -20.79
CA LYS A 146 6.33 11.08 -19.63
C LYS A 146 7.19 9.83 -19.78
N VAL A 147 6.64 8.72 -20.27
CA VAL A 147 7.40 7.47 -20.51
C VAL A 147 8.16 7.45 -21.84
N GLY A 148 7.85 8.38 -22.76
CA GLY A 148 8.44 8.44 -24.10
C GLY A 148 7.73 7.51 -25.09
N SER A 149 7.59 7.95 -26.34
CA SER A 149 6.96 7.17 -27.41
C SER A 149 7.76 5.88 -27.67
N GLY A 150 7.17 4.71 -27.42
CA GLY A 150 7.75 3.41 -27.84
C GLY A 150 8.52 2.62 -26.79
N GLY A 151 8.17 2.70 -25.51
CA GLY A 151 8.69 1.77 -24.48
C GLY A 151 9.98 2.22 -23.79
N GLY A 152 10.24 3.54 -23.81
CA GLY A 152 11.41 4.17 -23.22
C GLY A 152 11.44 4.23 -21.71
N LEU A 153 10.93 3.23 -20.97
CA LEU A 153 10.88 3.22 -19.50
C LEU A 153 11.93 2.27 -18.92
N GLN A 154 12.84 2.79 -18.10
CA GLN A 154 13.85 2.02 -17.40
C GLN A 154 13.41 1.65 -15.97
N SER A 155 12.94 2.63 -15.20
CA SER A 155 12.59 2.44 -13.78
C SER A 155 11.71 3.59 -13.26
N VAL A 156 11.21 3.42 -12.04
CA VAL A 156 10.54 4.48 -11.27
C VAL A 156 11.33 4.76 -10.00
N HIS A 157 11.49 6.03 -9.66
CA HIS A 157 12.23 6.50 -8.49
C HIS A 157 11.35 7.41 -7.65
N ILE A 158 11.63 7.47 -6.35
CA ILE A 158 11.11 8.51 -5.45
C ILE A 158 12.31 9.38 -5.06
N ARG A 159 12.24 10.68 -5.32
CA ARG A 159 13.32 11.63 -5.04
C ARG A 159 12.79 12.91 -4.41
N MET A 160 13.63 13.55 -3.63
CA MET A 160 13.39 14.93 -3.23
C MET A 160 13.56 15.83 -4.47
N PRO A 161 12.58 16.68 -4.81
CA PRO A 161 12.73 17.63 -5.90
C PRO A 161 13.79 18.68 -5.54
N THR A 162 14.42 19.27 -6.56
CA THR A 162 15.35 20.40 -6.40
C THR A 162 14.66 21.65 -5.83
N VAL A 163 13.34 21.76 -5.98
CA VAL A 163 12.49 22.82 -5.44
C VAL A 163 11.26 22.18 -4.79
N GLY A 164 11.09 22.36 -3.48
CA GLY A 164 9.98 21.80 -2.70
C GLY A 164 10.45 20.95 -1.51
N SER A 165 9.53 20.70 -0.57
CA SER A 165 9.85 19.99 0.70
C SER A 165 9.34 18.55 0.74
N TYR A 166 8.80 18.03 -0.36
CA TYR A 166 8.15 16.71 -0.39
C TYR A 166 8.71 15.82 -1.49
N PRO A 167 8.91 14.53 -1.21
CA PRO A 167 9.37 13.57 -2.22
C PRO A 167 8.35 13.44 -3.36
N ALA A 168 8.87 13.41 -4.58
CA ALA A 168 8.12 13.27 -5.82
C ALA A 168 8.51 11.97 -6.54
N TYR A 169 7.58 11.47 -7.35
CA TYR A 169 7.82 10.29 -8.18
C TYR A 169 8.44 10.73 -9.51
N PHE A 170 9.43 9.98 -9.96
CA PHE A 170 10.13 10.20 -11.22
C PHE A 170 10.08 8.94 -12.06
N VAL A 171 9.73 9.11 -13.32
CA VAL A 171 9.94 8.12 -14.36
C VAL A 171 11.36 8.29 -14.88
N VAL A 172 12.14 7.23 -14.91
CA VAL A 172 13.46 7.21 -15.56
C VAL A 172 13.31 6.54 -16.90
N ARG A 173 13.66 7.27 -17.96
CA ARG A 173 13.58 6.77 -19.32
C ARG A 173 14.84 5.99 -19.71
N ASN A 174 14.76 5.23 -20.80
CA ASN A 174 15.91 4.46 -21.33
C ASN A 174 17.08 5.35 -21.79
N ASP A 175 16.83 6.61 -22.14
CA ASP A 175 17.86 7.61 -22.45
C ASP A 175 18.49 8.24 -21.19
N GLY A 176 18.10 7.77 -20.00
CA GLY A 176 18.54 8.29 -18.70
C GLY A 176 17.82 9.57 -18.27
N SER A 177 16.93 10.13 -19.08
CA SER A 177 16.17 11.32 -18.70
C SER A 177 15.17 10.99 -17.59
N MET A 178 15.00 11.94 -16.65
CA MET A 178 14.12 11.79 -15.50
C MET A 178 12.96 12.77 -15.61
N VAL A 179 11.74 12.27 -15.55
CA VAL A 179 10.53 13.07 -15.68
C VAL A 179 9.68 12.94 -14.42
N PRO A 180 9.43 14.03 -13.68
CA PRO A 180 8.59 13.97 -12.50
C PRO A 180 7.12 13.77 -12.88
N PHE A 181 6.37 13.12 -11.99
CA PHE A 181 4.92 13.17 -12.01
C PHE A 181 4.35 13.28 -10.60
N CYS A 182 3.15 13.82 -10.55
CA CYS A 182 2.47 14.17 -9.33
C CYS A 182 1.42 13.11 -8.99
N PHE A 183 1.73 12.25 -8.02
CA PHE A 183 0.83 11.12 -7.69
C PHE A 183 -0.55 11.59 -7.23
N TRP A 184 -0.64 12.69 -6.47
CA TRP A 184 -1.93 13.16 -5.96
C TRP A 184 -2.79 13.79 -7.05
N THR A 185 -2.19 14.42 -8.07
CA THR A 185 -2.92 14.85 -9.27
C THR A 185 -3.42 13.63 -10.05
N CYS A 186 -2.62 12.58 -10.15
CA CYS A 186 -3.05 11.33 -10.78
C CYS A 186 -4.25 10.72 -10.03
N ILE A 187 -4.25 10.76 -8.70
CA ILE A 187 -5.38 10.30 -7.89
C ILE A 187 -6.62 11.17 -8.14
N ASP A 188 -6.49 12.49 -8.08
CA ASP A 188 -7.62 13.44 -8.26
C ASP A 188 -8.30 13.28 -9.63
N ASN A 189 -7.53 12.93 -10.67
CA ASN A 189 -8.06 12.63 -11.99
C ASN A 189 -8.82 11.30 -12.08
N LEU A 190 -8.55 10.35 -11.17
CA LEU A 190 -9.21 9.04 -11.15
C LEU A 190 -10.46 9.06 -10.26
N ILE A 191 -10.29 9.56 -9.04
CA ILE A 191 -11.37 9.80 -8.08
C ILE A 191 -11.05 11.15 -7.42
N PRO A 192 -11.95 12.16 -7.50
CA PRO A 192 -11.69 13.46 -6.91
C PRO A 192 -11.28 13.38 -5.43
N LEU A 193 -10.21 14.09 -5.08
CA LEU A 193 -9.75 14.23 -3.70
C LEU A 193 -10.63 15.22 -2.94
N PRO A 194 -10.84 15.02 -1.63
CA PRO A 194 -11.45 16.01 -0.77
C PRO A 194 -10.67 17.34 -0.76
N ASN A 195 -11.37 18.47 -0.57
CA ASN A 195 -10.77 19.81 -0.65
C ASN A 195 -9.64 20.05 0.35
N ASP A 196 -9.71 19.47 1.55
CA ASP A 196 -8.66 19.54 2.56
C ASP A 196 -7.37 18.86 2.09
N TYR A 197 -7.47 17.74 1.37
CA TYR A 197 -6.30 17.09 0.74
C TYR A 197 -5.72 17.95 -0.37
N LYS A 198 -6.57 18.54 -1.23
CA LYS A 198 -6.12 19.47 -2.28
C LYS A 198 -5.38 20.67 -1.70
N ASN A 199 -5.90 21.25 -0.63
CA ASN A 199 -5.29 22.39 0.06
C ASN A 199 -3.93 22.02 0.68
N ARG A 200 -3.80 20.85 1.30
CA ARG A 200 -2.53 20.35 1.84
C ARG A 200 -1.49 20.13 0.73
N CYS A 201 -1.93 19.59 -0.40
CA CYS A 201 -1.06 19.39 -1.56
C CYS A 201 -0.63 20.72 -2.17
N ALA A 202 -1.54 21.69 -2.31
CA ALA A 202 -1.23 23.03 -2.82
C ALA A 202 -0.26 23.79 -1.90
N ALA A 203 -0.40 23.64 -0.58
CA ALA A 203 0.49 24.25 0.41
C ALA A 203 1.90 23.61 0.44
N GLY A 204 2.01 22.30 0.18
CA GLY A 204 3.29 21.61 0.04
C GLY A 204 3.93 21.71 -1.35
N ALA A 205 3.10 22.04 -2.35
CA ALA A 205 3.37 22.29 -3.76
C ALA A 205 4.72 22.98 -4.03
N GLY A 206 4.83 24.27 -3.74
CA GLY A 206 4.76 25.14 -4.92
C GLY A 206 6.05 25.08 -5.76
N LEU A 207 6.22 24.36 -6.88
CA LEU A 207 5.38 23.58 -7.80
C LEU A 207 3.99 24.14 -8.08
N LYS A 208 3.97 25.43 -8.45
CA LYS A 208 3.04 25.85 -9.51
C LYS A 208 3.32 24.98 -10.73
N SER A 209 2.29 24.28 -11.21
CA SER A 209 2.15 23.69 -12.55
C SER A 209 3.36 23.92 -13.48
N PHE A 210 4.19 22.89 -13.64
CA PHE A 210 5.11 22.76 -14.77
C PHE A 210 4.37 22.08 -15.92
#